data_AF-A0A0D6E8L4-F1
#
_entry.id   AF-A0A0D6E8L4-F1
#
_cell.length_a   1.000
_cell.length_b   1.000
_cell.length_c   1.000
_cell.angle_alpha   90.00
_cell.angle_beta   90.00
_cell.angle_gamma   90.00
#
_symmetry.space_group_name_H-M   'P 1'
#
loop_
_entity.id
_entity.type
_entity.pdbx_description
1 polymer ?
#
loop_
_entity_poly.entity_id
_entity_poly.type
_entity_poly.pdbx_seq_one_letter_code
_entity_poly.pdbx_strand_id
1 'polypeptide(L)'
;MQQKTHRPVQFEITEQTRIAIVDWIKLAQLRSEDFLFPSRINSTKHLSTRQYARIVKAWVTEIGLDPSSYGTHTMRRTKASLIYRRTKNLRAVQLLLGHTKLESTLRYLGIEVDDALEMAEQTEV
;
A
#
# COMPACT_ATOMS: atom_id res chain seq x y z
N MET A 1 15.09 -9.90 -0.32
CA MET A 1 14.22 -10.49 -1.36
C MET A 1 12.79 -10.56 -0.83
N GLN A 2 11.77 -10.23 -1.64
CA GLN A 2 10.36 -10.30 -1.21
C GLN A 2 9.93 -11.76 -1.03
N GLN A 3 9.23 -12.10 0.06
CA GLN A 3 9.01 -13.51 0.47
C GLN A 3 7.87 -14.23 -0.25
N LYS A 4 6.84 -13.53 -0.74
CA LYS A 4 5.63 -14.17 -1.32
C LYS A 4 5.82 -14.60 -2.78
N THR A 5 6.58 -13.83 -3.55
CA THR A 5 6.80 -14.01 -4.98
C THR A 5 8.26 -14.25 -5.32
N HIS A 6 9.19 -14.09 -4.36
CA HIS A 6 10.64 -14.23 -4.57
C HIS A 6 11.20 -13.31 -5.65
N ARG A 7 10.42 -12.31 -6.08
CA ARG A 7 10.82 -11.31 -7.07
C ARG A 7 11.12 -9.99 -6.37
N PRO A 8 12.21 -9.29 -6.73
CA PRO A 8 12.43 -7.94 -6.24
C PRO A 8 11.25 -7.06 -6.69
N VAL A 9 10.76 -6.23 -5.78
CA VAL A 9 9.73 -5.24 -6.09
C VAL A 9 10.39 -3.88 -5.98
N GLN A 10 10.50 -3.18 -7.10
CA GLN A 10 10.90 -1.79 -7.13
C GLN A 10 9.65 -0.92 -7.07
N PHE A 11 9.67 0.09 -6.21
CA PHE A 11 8.60 1.06 -6.11
C PHE A 11 9.18 2.42 -5.79
N GLU A 12 8.54 3.45 -6.31
CA GLU A 12 8.85 4.83 -5.98
C GLU A 12 8.08 5.23 -4.71
N ILE A 13 8.75 6.02 -3.87
CA ILE A 13 8.14 6.70 -2.73
C ILE A 13 7.99 8.18 -3.06
N THR A 14 6.99 8.82 -2.47
CA THR A 14 6.83 10.27 -2.62
C THR A 14 7.97 10.99 -1.91
N GLU A 15 8.23 12.23 -2.30
CA GLU A 15 9.25 13.04 -1.64
C GLU A 15 8.97 13.23 -0.15
N GLN A 16 7.72 13.46 0.21
CA GLN A 16 7.30 13.53 1.62
C GLN A 16 7.62 12.24 2.39
N THR A 17 7.40 11.06 1.80
CA THR A 17 7.75 9.79 2.42
C THR A 17 9.27 9.62 2.52
N ARG A 18 10.04 10.06 1.52
CA ARG A 18 11.51 10.04 1.56
C ARG A 18 12.03 10.87 2.74
N ILE A 19 11.55 12.11 2.89
CA ILE A 19 11.93 13.02 3.98
C ILE A 19 11.60 12.36 5.33
N ALA A 20 10.36 11.88 5.51
CA ALA A 20 9.94 11.25 6.76
C ALA A 20 10.80 10.01 7.13
N ILE A 21 11.20 9.21 6.15
CA ILE A 21 12.08 8.05 6.36
C ILE A 21 13.49 8.50 6.78
N VAL A 22 14.04 9.53 6.13
CA VAL A 22 15.36 10.07 6.46
C VAL A 22 15.39 10.63 7.89
N ASP A 23 14.36 11.39 8.27
CA ASP A 23 14.24 11.96 9.61
C ASP A 23 14.09 10.85 10.66
N TRP A 24 13.31 9.81 10.36
CA TRP A 24 13.18 8.63 11.21
C TRP A 24 14.51 7.91 11.41
N ILE A 25 15.28 7.65 10.33
CA ILE A 25 16.59 6.99 10.40
C ILE A 25 17.54 7.76 11.32
N LYS A 26 17.57 9.10 11.20
CA LYS A 26 18.39 9.98 12.04
C LYS A 26 17.95 9.92 13.50
N LEU A 27 16.64 10.05 13.76
CA LEU A 27 16.07 10.06 15.11
C LEU A 27 16.28 8.73 15.83
N ALA A 28 16.08 7.62 15.13
CA ALA A 28 16.24 6.27 15.66
C ALA A 28 17.68 5.77 15.63
N GLN A 29 18.63 6.57 15.10
CA GLN A 29 20.06 6.26 14.99
C GLN A 29 20.34 4.90 14.32
N LEU A 30 19.59 4.60 13.25
CA LEU A 30 19.68 3.30 12.57
C LEU A 30 20.97 3.18 11.75
N ARG A 31 21.59 2.01 11.82
CA ARG A 31 22.70 1.58 10.96
C ARG A 31 22.17 0.81 9.75
N SER A 32 23.01 0.59 8.76
CA SER A 32 22.60 -0.03 7.49
C SER A 32 22.12 -1.48 7.64
N GLU A 33 22.59 -2.20 8.66
CA GLU A 33 22.18 -3.56 8.99
C GLU A 33 20.89 -3.64 9.82
N ASP A 34 20.42 -2.52 10.37
CA ASP A 34 19.26 -2.51 11.24
C ASP A 34 17.96 -2.56 10.42
N PHE A 35 16.90 -3.11 11.00
CA PHE A 35 15.58 -3.03 10.39
C PHE A 35 15.11 -1.57 10.34
N LEU A 36 14.58 -1.14 9.19
CA LEU A 36 14.05 0.22 9.03
C LEU A 36 12.98 0.56 10.08
N PHE A 37 12.20 -0.43 10.49
CA PHE A 37 11.25 -0.31 11.60
C PHE A 37 11.51 -1.43 12.61
N PRO A 38 12.34 -1.20 13.64
CA PRO A 38 12.66 -2.19 14.66
C PRO A 38 11.48 -2.38 15.63
N SER A 39 11.43 -3.54 16.28
CA SER A 39 10.46 -3.82 17.33
C SER A 39 10.82 -3.06 18.61
N ARG A 40 9.81 -2.51 19.28
CA ARG A 40 9.96 -1.81 20.56
C ARG A 40 10.42 -2.70 21.72
N ILE A 41 10.20 -4.02 21.61
CA ILE A 41 10.53 -4.99 22.67
C ILE A 41 11.93 -5.59 22.44
N ASN A 42 12.31 -5.78 21.18
CA ASN A 42 13.59 -6.37 20.83
C ASN A 42 14.09 -5.72 19.54
N SER A 43 15.12 -4.88 19.66
CA SER A 43 15.70 -4.12 18.55
C SER A 43 16.32 -5.00 17.46
N THR A 44 16.66 -6.27 17.76
CA THR A 44 17.16 -7.23 16.76
C THR A 44 16.06 -7.85 15.91
N LYS A 45 14.79 -7.49 16.15
CA LYS A 45 13.63 -7.95 15.36
C LYS A 45 12.94 -6.77 14.70
N HIS A 46 12.32 -7.01 13.56
CA HIS A 46 11.47 -6.02 12.90
C HIS A 46 10.10 -5.87 13.59
N LEU A 47 9.42 -4.78 13.27
CA LEU A 47 8.02 -4.54 13.61
C LEU A 47 7.14 -5.73 13.17
N SER A 48 6.37 -6.28 14.10
CA SER A 48 5.46 -7.38 13.79
C SER A 48 4.24 -6.89 13.00
N THR A 49 3.64 -7.78 12.21
CA THR A 49 2.39 -7.51 11.47
C THR A 49 1.25 -7.09 12.41
N ARG A 50 1.17 -7.72 13.60
CA ARG A 50 0.20 -7.37 14.64
C ARG A 50 0.43 -5.95 15.16
N GLN A 51 1.68 -5.55 15.39
CA GLN A 51 1.97 -4.19 15.86
C GLN A 51 1.71 -3.15 14.78
N TYR A 52 2.06 -3.44 13.52
CA TYR A 52 1.71 -2.57 12.40
C TYR A 52 0.19 -2.35 12.31
N ALA A 53 -0.61 -3.41 12.40
CA ALA A 53 -2.07 -3.31 12.41
C ALA A 53 -2.60 -2.46 13.58
N ARG A 54 -2.00 -2.58 14.77
CA ARG A 54 -2.37 -1.75 15.94
C ARG A 54 -2.06 -0.27 15.75
N ILE A 55 -0.90 0.05 15.17
CA ILE A 55 -0.52 1.45 14.89
C ILE A 55 -1.53 2.08 13.93
N VAL A 56 -1.85 1.38 12.82
CA VAL A 56 -2.85 1.87 11.86
C VAL A 56 -4.23 2.01 12.51
N LYS A 57 -4.64 1.03 13.33
CA LYS A 57 -5.89 1.10 14.07
C LYS A 57 -5.97 2.35 14.95
N ALA A 58 -4.89 2.67 15.65
CA ALA A 58 -4.81 3.84 16.51
C ALA A 58 -4.95 5.14 15.68
N TRP A 59 -4.22 5.27 14.58
CA TRP A 59 -4.33 6.44 13.69
C TRP A 59 -5.74 6.62 13.11
N VAL A 60 -6.39 5.53 12.69
CA VAL A 60 -7.76 5.54 12.19
C VAL A 60 -8.73 6.04 13.27
N THR A 61 -8.61 5.53 14.49
CA THR A 61 -9.44 5.99 15.62
C THR A 61 -9.20 7.45 15.95
N GLU A 62 -7.94 7.90 15.92
CA GLU A 62 -7.54 9.28 16.25
C GLU A 62 -8.16 10.31 15.30
N ILE A 63 -8.33 9.96 14.02
CA ILE A 63 -9.00 10.81 13.03
C ILE A 63 -10.53 10.61 12.98
N GLY A 64 -11.10 9.87 13.93
CA GLY A 64 -12.56 9.68 14.07
C GLY A 64 -13.19 8.68 13.09
N LEU A 65 -12.39 7.83 12.44
CA LEU A 65 -12.90 6.80 11.53
C LEU A 65 -13.11 5.47 12.25
N ASP A 66 -14.00 4.64 11.71
CA ASP A 66 -14.27 3.31 12.25
C ASP A 66 -13.09 2.33 12.00
N PRO A 67 -12.39 1.88 13.05
CA PRO A 67 -11.27 0.94 12.91
C PRO A 67 -11.64 -0.45 12.40
N SER A 68 -12.93 -0.81 12.35
CA SER A 68 -13.38 -2.06 11.73
C SER A 68 -13.39 -1.98 10.20
N SER A 69 -13.56 -0.77 9.66
CA SER A 69 -13.63 -0.49 8.23
C SER A 69 -12.27 -0.16 7.60
N TYR A 70 -11.32 0.38 8.39
CA TYR A 70 -10.00 0.80 7.89
C TYR A 70 -8.84 0.05 8.55
N GLY A 71 -7.91 -0.42 7.72
CA GLY A 71 -6.75 -1.18 8.13
C GLY A 71 -5.69 -1.25 7.03
N THR A 72 -4.64 -2.03 7.29
CA THR A 72 -3.47 -2.13 6.39
C THR A 72 -3.84 -2.58 4.98
N HIS A 73 -4.83 -3.48 4.86
CA HIS A 73 -5.30 -3.97 3.58
C HIS A 73 -6.14 -2.95 2.80
N THR A 74 -7.05 -2.24 3.48
CA THR A 74 -7.88 -1.22 2.83
C THR A 74 -7.03 -0.02 2.40
N MET A 75 -6.03 0.40 3.19
CA MET A 75 -5.07 1.43 2.76
C MET A 75 -4.34 1.04 1.46
N ARG A 76 -3.88 -0.22 1.34
CA ARG A 76 -3.26 -0.72 0.11
C ARG A 76 -4.23 -0.67 -1.07
N ARG A 77 -5.47 -1.09 -0.86
CA ARG A 77 -6.52 -1.06 -1.90
C ARG A 77 -6.81 0.36 -2.36
N THR A 78 -6.95 1.32 -1.44
CA THR A 78 -7.26 2.72 -1.74
C THR A 78 -6.28 3.35 -2.72
N LYS A 79 -4.96 3.17 -2.51
CA LYS A 79 -3.96 3.73 -3.43
C LYS A 79 -4.10 3.14 -4.84
N ALA A 80 -4.27 1.83 -4.95
CA ALA A 80 -4.44 1.16 -6.23
C ALA A 80 -5.73 1.59 -6.95
N SER A 81 -6.85 1.69 -6.23
CA SER A 81 -8.13 2.17 -6.77
C SER A 81 -8.07 3.63 -7.22
N LEU A 82 -7.32 4.50 -6.52
CA LEU A 82 -7.11 5.89 -6.95
C LEU A 82 -6.28 5.98 -8.24
N ILE A 83 -5.21 5.18 -8.35
CA ILE A 83 -4.40 5.14 -9.57
C ILE A 83 -5.23 4.65 -10.75
N TYR A 84 -6.02 3.59 -10.56
CA TYR A 84 -6.90 3.08 -11.60
C TYR A 84 -7.93 4.14 -12.03
N ARG A 85 -8.63 4.78 -11.09
CA ARG A 85 -9.63 5.82 -11.43
C ARG A 85 -9.04 6.97 -12.24
N ARG A 86 -7.81 7.39 -11.94
CA ARG A 86 -7.13 8.50 -12.64
C ARG A 86 -6.55 8.15 -14.00
N THR A 87 -6.08 6.91 -14.15
CA THR A 87 -5.27 6.52 -15.33
C THR A 87 -5.97 5.52 -16.23
N LYS A 88 -6.99 4.83 -15.70
CA LYS A 88 -7.65 3.64 -16.27
C LYS A 88 -6.65 2.55 -16.72
N ASN A 89 -5.40 2.60 -16.26
CA ASN A 89 -4.33 1.69 -16.67
C ASN A 89 -4.26 0.48 -15.73
N LEU A 90 -5.05 -0.54 -16.04
CA LEU A 90 -5.13 -1.76 -15.24
C LEU A 90 -3.80 -2.53 -15.18
N ARG A 91 -3.01 -2.51 -16.26
CA ARG A 91 -1.72 -3.20 -16.32
C ARG A 91 -0.70 -2.57 -15.37
N ALA A 92 -0.64 -1.25 -15.29
CA ALA A 92 0.21 -0.55 -14.33
C ALA A 92 -0.18 -0.90 -12.88
N VAL A 93 -1.49 -0.92 -12.57
CA VAL A 93 -1.97 -1.30 -11.24
C VAL A 93 -1.65 -2.75 -10.89
N GLN A 94 -1.78 -3.68 -11.84
CA GLN A 94 -1.38 -5.08 -11.66
C GLN A 94 0.09 -5.20 -11.26
N LEU A 95 0.98 -4.48 -11.94
CA LEU A 95 2.41 -4.48 -11.66
C LEU A 95 2.71 -3.91 -10.26
N LEU A 96 2.09 -2.78 -9.91
CA LEU A 96 2.23 -2.15 -8.58
C LEU A 96 1.72 -3.04 -7.44
N LEU A 97 0.67 -3.82 -7.68
CA LEU A 97 0.14 -4.79 -6.72
C LEU A 97 0.91 -6.11 -6.70
N GLY A 98 1.76 -6.38 -7.70
CA GLY A 98 2.48 -7.64 -7.84
C GLY A 98 1.57 -8.83 -8.10
N HIS A 99 0.43 -8.63 -8.76
CA HIS A 99 -0.51 -9.70 -9.12
C HIS A 99 -0.04 -10.43 -10.37
N THR A 100 0.00 -11.76 -10.33
CA THR A 100 0.40 -12.58 -11.48
C THR A 100 -0.67 -12.58 -12.58
N LYS A 101 -1.96 -12.61 -12.20
CA LYS A 101 -3.10 -12.60 -13.11
C LYS A 101 -3.82 -11.25 -13.10
N LEU A 102 -4.26 -10.80 -14.26
CA LEU A 102 -5.04 -9.57 -14.41
C LEU A 102 -6.39 -9.67 -13.69
N GLU A 103 -7.03 -10.83 -13.77
CA GLU A 103 -8.29 -11.16 -13.08
C GLU A 103 -8.22 -10.91 -11.57
N SER A 104 -7.08 -11.22 -10.94
CA SER A 104 -6.86 -10.94 -9.51
C SER A 104 -6.89 -9.44 -9.22
N THR A 105 -6.46 -8.60 -10.17
CA THR A 105 -6.48 -7.15 -10.04
C THR A 105 -7.88 -6.60 -10.23
N LEU A 106 -8.65 -7.11 -11.20
CA LEU A 106 -10.06 -6.76 -11.39
C LEU A 106 -10.86 -7.04 -10.12
N ARG A 107 -10.78 -8.27 -9.59
CA ARG A 107 -11.45 -8.67 -8.35
C ARG A 107 -11.00 -7.85 -7.14
N TYR A 108 -9.71 -7.50 -7.09
CA TYR A 108 -9.16 -6.71 -5.98
C TYR A 108 -9.66 -5.26 -5.98
N LEU A 109 -9.79 -4.66 -7.16
CA LEU A 109 -10.34 -3.32 -7.31
C LEU A 109 -11.86 -3.31 -7.14
N GLY A 110 -12.53 -4.41 -7.50
CA GLY A 110 -13.98 -4.50 -7.58
C GLY A 110 -14.49 -3.78 -8.83
N ILE A 111 -13.79 -3.99 -9.95
CA ILE A 111 -14.19 -3.43 -11.25
C ILE A 111 -15.33 -4.29 -11.79
N GLU A 112 -16.48 -3.67 -12.03
CA GLU A 112 -17.70 -4.33 -12.50
C GLU A 112 -18.07 -3.86 -13.91
N VAL A 113 -19.13 -4.44 -14.49
CA VAL A 113 -19.63 -4.08 -15.83
C VAL A 113 -20.00 -2.60 -15.92
N ASP A 114 -20.51 -2.01 -14.83
CA ASP A 114 -20.89 -0.58 -14.78
C ASP A 114 -19.69 0.36 -15.02
N ASP A 115 -18.48 -0.01 -14.58
CA ASP A 115 -17.27 0.76 -14.87
C ASP A 115 -16.96 0.80 -16.38
N ALA A 116 -17.28 -0.27 -17.11
CA ALA A 116 -17.07 -0.34 -18.55
C ALA A 116 -18.11 0.48 -19.32
N LEU A 117 -19.36 0.53 -18.83
CA LEU A 117 -20.43 1.33 -19.40
C LEU A 117 -20.15 2.83 -19.23
N GLU A 118 -19.72 3.26 -18.04
CA GLU A 118 -19.33 4.66 -17.79
C GLU A 118 -18.19 5.10 -18.75
N MET A 119 -17.20 4.23 -19.00
CA MET A 119 -16.12 4.53 -19.94
C MET A 119 -16.60 4.65 -21.39
N ALA A 120 -17.58 3.83 -21.79
CA ALA A 120 -18.16 3.89 -23.13
C ALA A 120 -18.95 5.19 -23.34
N GLU A 121 -19.74 5.62 -22.34
CA GLU A 121 -20.50 6.88 -22.38
C GLU A 121 -19.59 8.12 -22.46
N GLN A 122 -18.44 8.09 -21.77
CA GLN A 122 -17.49 9.21 -21.77
C GLN A 122 -16.64 9.31 -23.05
N THR A 123 -16.73 8.32 -23.95
CA THR A 123 -15.95 8.29 -25.19
C THR A 123 -16.87 8.61 -26.38
N GLU A 124 -17.08 9.90 -26.64
CA GLU A 124 -17.65 10.34 -27.93
C GLU A 124 -16.55 10.24 -29.02
N VAL A 125 -16.91 9.69 -30.18
CA VAL A 125 -16.04 9.62 -31.38
C VAL A 125 -16.36 10.77 -32.31
#